data_AF-A0A399I3X5-F1
#
_entry.id   AF-A0A399I3X5-F1
#
_cell.length_a   1.000
_cell.length_b   1.000
_cell.length_c   1.000
_cell.angle_alpha   90.00
_cell.angle_beta   90.00
_cell.angle_gamma   90.00
#
_symmetry.space_group_name_H-M   'P 1'
#
loop_
_entity.id
_entity.type
_entity.pdbx_description
1 polymer ?
#
loop_
_entity_poly.entity_id
_entity_poly.type
_entity_poly.pdbx_seq_one_letter_code
_entity_poly.pdbx_strand_id
1 'polypeptide(L)'
;MDSGLLFRDESYAIQGAVFEVYREMGCGFLEAVYQECLEKELGKRGVPFVAQQELVLRYKGEVLKQSYRPDLVCYEKIIVELKALRELTGEHRSQVLNYLKATGLRLGLLVNFGCNQKAVVERIILWCVRVFRVFRGPQAWFPEFPLVAYFVFDLHQCHVILKWLDRLA
;
A
#
# COMPACT_ATOMS: atom_id res chain seq x y z
N MET A 1 -9.30 -0.85 -21.23
CA MET A 1 -8.89 0.27 -20.36
C MET A 1 -7.59 -0.17 -19.71
N ASP A 2 -6.54 0.61 -19.92
CA ASP A 2 -5.15 0.22 -19.68
C ASP A 2 -4.97 -0.37 -18.27
N SER A 3 -4.58 -1.65 -18.20
CA SER A 3 -4.29 -2.39 -16.97
C SER A 3 -2.94 -1.91 -16.40
N GLY A 4 -2.78 -0.59 -16.25
CA GLY A 4 -1.52 0.07 -15.97
C GLY A 4 -0.98 -0.29 -14.59
N LEU A 5 0.30 -0.67 -14.52
CA LEU A 5 0.98 -0.92 -13.26
C LEU A 5 1.01 0.37 -12.42
N LEU A 6 0.45 0.33 -11.21
CA LEU A 6 0.41 1.47 -10.29
C LEU A 6 1.83 1.99 -9.99
N PHE A 7 2.09 3.26 -10.25
CA PHE A 7 3.40 3.92 -10.07
C PHE A 7 4.56 3.18 -10.77
N ARG A 8 4.36 2.82 -12.04
CA ARG A 8 5.31 2.01 -12.82
C ARG A 8 6.73 2.57 -12.79
N ASP A 9 6.90 3.83 -13.19
CA ASP A 9 8.21 4.42 -13.39
C ASP A 9 8.95 4.62 -12.07
N GLU A 10 8.24 5.09 -11.05
CA GLU A 10 8.80 5.27 -9.70
C GLU A 10 9.22 3.94 -9.09
N SER A 11 8.40 2.91 -9.28
CA SER A 11 8.70 1.57 -8.79
C SER A 11 9.89 0.95 -9.49
N TYR A 12 10.09 1.23 -10.77
CA TYR A 12 11.26 0.76 -11.51
C TYR A 12 12.52 1.52 -11.11
N ALA A 13 12.43 2.83 -10.86
CA ALA A 13 13.55 3.60 -10.34
C ALA A 13 14.04 3.04 -8.98
N ILE A 14 13.12 2.75 -8.07
CA ILE A 14 13.44 2.15 -6.76
C ILE A 14 14.04 0.74 -6.92
N GLN A 15 13.42 -0.11 -7.75
CA GLN A 15 13.95 -1.46 -8.01
C GLN A 15 15.35 -1.44 -8.63
N GLY A 16 15.62 -0.48 -9.51
CA GLY A 16 16.96 -0.28 -10.07
C GLY A 16 18.00 0.01 -8.98
N ALA A 17 17.66 0.82 -7.98
CA ALA A 17 18.54 1.08 -6.83
C ALA A 17 18.75 -0.18 -5.97
N VAL A 18 17.68 -0.93 -5.69
CA VAL A 18 17.75 -2.20 -4.94
C VAL A 18 18.68 -3.19 -5.63
N PHE A 19 18.55 -3.39 -6.94
CA PHE A 19 19.39 -4.32 -7.67
C PHE A 19 20.85 -3.87 -7.76
N GLU A 20 21.09 -2.56 -7.82
CA GLU A 20 22.44 -2.02 -7.77
C GLU A 20 23.12 -2.28 -6.42
N VAL A 21 22.41 -2.02 -5.31
CA VAL A 21 22.90 -2.32 -3.97
C VAL A 21 23.23 -3.81 -3.84
N TYR A 22 22.34 -4.69 -4.29
CA TYR A 22 22.59 -6.14 -4.25
C TYR A 22 23.75 -6.56 -5.15
N ARG A 23 23.92 -5.93 -6.32
CA ARG A 23 25.02 -6.21 -7.24
C ARG A 23 26.37 -5.90 -6.61
N GLU A 24 26.46 -4.78 -5.89
CA GLU A 24 27.70 -4.34 -5.24
C GLU A 24 27.97 -5.11 -3.94
N MET A 25 26.95 -5.27 -3.09
CA MET A 25 27.11 -5.81 -1.74
C MET A 25 26.94 -7.34 -1.67
N GLY A 26 26.21 -7.96 -2.60
CA GLY A 26 25.82 -9.36 -2.50
C GLY A 26 24.86 -9.60 -1.32
N CYS A 27 24.91 -10.82 -0.75
CA CYS A 27 24.10 -11.23 0.40
C CYS A 27 24.96 -11.45 1.66
N GLY A 28 24.35 -11.46 2.85
CA GLY A 28 25.01 -11.82 4.12
C GLY A 28 25.19 -10.67 5.13
N PHE A 29 24.91 -9.43 4.73
CA PHE A 29 24.92 -8.29 5.63
C PHE A 29 23.61 -8.16 6.44
N LEU A 30 23.69 -7.39 7.53
CA LEU A 30 22.52 -7.02 8.34
C LEU A 30 21.60 -6.07 7.56
N GLU A 31 20.32 -6.09 7.89
CA GLU A 31 19.28 -5.20 7.31
C GLU A 31 19.67 -3.72 7.37
N ALA A 32 20.23 -3.26 8.49
CA ALA A 32 20.69 -1.89 8.68
C ALA A 32 21.80 -1.48 7.70
N VAL A 33 22.65 -2.41 7.27
CA VAL A 33 23.68 -2.12 6.26
C VAL A 33 23.03 -1.88 4.90
N TYR A 34 22.07 -2.73 4.51
CA TYR A 34 21.33 -2.52 3.27
C TYR A 34 20.50 -1.24 3.28
N GLN A 35 19.95 -0.85 4.43
CA GLN A 35 19.27 0.43 4.60
C GLN A 35 20.20 1.59 4.22
N GLU A 36 21.38 1.68 4.84
CA GLU A 36 22.35 2.74 4.53
C GLU A 36 22.81 2.71 3.06
N CYS A 37 23.05 1.52 2.51
CA CYS A 37 23.42 1.36 1.10
C CYS A 37 22.32 1.87 0.17
N LEU A 38 21.06 1.51 0.44
CA LEU A 38 19.92 1.90 -0.38
C LEU A 38 19.65 3.39 -0.29
N GLU A 39 19.72 4.00 0.89
CA GLU A 39 19.61 5.46 1.05
C GLU A 39 20.65 6.20 0.21
N LYS A 40 21.92 5.75 0.24
CA LYS A 40 22.99 6.33 -0.58
C LYS A 40 22.73 6.17 -2.07
N GLU A 41 22.28 5.01 -2.52
CA GLU A 41 22.03 4.74 -3.94
C GLU A 41 20.81 5.49 -4.47
N LEU A 42 19.73 5.57 -3.68
CA LEU A 42 18.57 6.40 -4.00
C LEU A 42 18.96 7.88 -4.11
N GLY A 43 19.78 8.38 -3.19
CA GLY A 43 20.31 9.75 -3.22
C GLY A 43 21.13 10.03 -4.49
N LYS A 44 22.03 9.12 -4.88
CA LYS A 44 22.81 9.23 -6.13
C LYS A 44 21.93 9.25 -7.38
N ARG A 45 20.83 8.49 -7.37
CA ARG A 45 19.87 8.41 -8.48
C ARG A 45 18.86 9.56 -8.51
N GLY A 46 18.88 10.46 -7.53
CA GLY A 46 17.89 11.53 -7.40
C GLY A 46 16.48 11.02 -7.13
N VAL A 47 16.33 9.84 -6.52
CA VAL A 47 15.04 9.31 -6.11
C VAL A 47 14.64 9.97 -4.78
N PRO A 48 13.52 10.70 -4.71
CA PRO A 48 13.08 11.32 -3.46
C PRO A 48 12.61 10.27 -2.46
N PHE A 49 13.16 10.31 -1.24
CA PHE A 49 12.77 9.43 -0.15
C PHE A 49 12.86 10.14 1.20
N VAL A 50 12.09 9.63 2.17
CA VAL A 50 12.23 9.94 3.59
C VAL A 50 12.50 8.64 4.33
N ALA A 51 13.61 8.58 5.04
CA ALA A 51 13.98 7.41 5.83
C ALA A 51 13.33 7.44 7.21
N GLN A 52 12.88 6.28 7.67
CA GLN A 52 12.43 6.04 9.04
C GLN A 52 11.42 7.09 9.54
N GLN A 53 10.50 7.50 8.67
CA GLN A 53 9.50 8.49 8.99
C GLN A 53 8.53 7.93 10.04
N GLU A 54 8.36 8.64 11.14
CA GLU A 54 7.39 8.26 12.15
C GLU A 54 5.95 8.52 11.67
N LEU A 55 5.15 7.46 11.65
CA LEU A 55 3.75 7.47 11.25
C LEU A 55 2.88 7.40 12.49
N VAL A 56 2.11 8.46 12.71
CA VAL A 56 1.16 8.57 13.81
C VAL A 56 -0.04 7.68 13.55
N LEU A 57 -0.32 6.78 14.48
CA LEU A 57 -1.47 5.89 14.39
C LEU A 57 -2.67 6.47 15.13
N ARG A 58 -3.85 6.18 14.58
CA ARG A 58 -5.13 6.59 15.17
C ARG A 58 -6.05 5.40 15.34
N TYR A 59 -6.67 5.30 16.50
CA TYR A 59 -7.75 4.36 16.77
C TYR A 59 -9.01 5.15 17.11
N LYS A 60 -10.06 5.02 16.29
CA LYS A 60 -11.31 5.78 16.45
C LYS A 60 -11.12 7.31 16.59
N GLY A 61 -10.12 7.86 15.89
CA GLY A 61 -9.78 9.29 15.92
C GLY A 61 -8.74 9.67 16.99
N GLU A 62 -8.56 8.85 18.02
CA GLU A 62 -7.58 9.07 19.08
C GLU A 62 -6.18 8.66 18.66
N VAL A 63 -5.19 9.48 18.98
CA VAL A 63 -3.77 9.20 18.68
C VAL A 63 -3.25 8.11 19.61
N LEU A 64 -2.64 7.08 19.05
CA LEU A 64 -1.96 6.04 19.83
C LEU A 64 -0.59 6.52 20.30
N LYS A 65 -0.14 6.00 21.44
CA LYS A 65 1.25 6.20 21.92
C LYS A 65 2.26 5.48 21.04
N GLN A 66 1.84 4.39 20.40
CA GLN A 66 2.66 3.61 19.49
C GLN A 66 2.62 4.24 18.10
N SER A 67 3.76 4.22 17.43
CA SER A 67 3.92 4.69 16.06
C SER A 67 4.44 3.57 15.16
N TYR A 68 4.25 3.75 13.86
CA TYR A 68 4.90 2.94 12.85
C TYR A 68 6.08 3.70 12.25
N ARG A 69 7.10 2.98 11.82
CA ARG A 69 8.31 3.55 11.23
C ARG A 69 8.74 2.65 10.08
N PRO A 70 8.18 2.81 8.87
CA PRO A 70 8.68 2.11 7.70
C PRO A 70 10.12 2.54 7.43
N ASP A 71 10.88 1.64 6.80
CA ASP A 71 12.27 1.93 6.48
C ASP A 71 12.41 3.15 5.56
N LEU A 72 11.60 3.22 4.49
CA LEU A 72 11.60 4.33 3.56
C LEU A 72 10.18 4.64 3.07
N VAL A 73 9.93 5.93 2.83
CA VAL A 73 8.79 6.42 2.05
C VAL A 73 9.33 7.15 0.82
N CYS A 74 9.19 6.54 -0.35
CA CYS A 74 9.67 7.07 -1.62
C CYS A 74 8.56 7.80 -2.38
N TYR A 75 8.90 8.93 -3.02
CA TYR A 75 7.98 9.78 -3.77
C TYR A 75 6.71 10.18 -3.00
N GLU A 76 6.78 10.18 -1.66
CA GLU A 76 5.64 10.42 -0.76
C GLU A 76 4.44 9.46 -0.99
N LYS A 77 4.63 8.36 -1.73
CA LYS A 77 3.52 7.50 -2.20
C LYS A 77 3.79 6.00 -2.18
N ILE A 78 5.05 5.60 -2.06
CA ILE A 78 5.48 4.19 -2.04
C ILE A 78 6.20 3.92 -0.72
N ILE A 79 5.69 2.99 0.06
CA ILE A 79 6.41 2.46 1.23
C ILE A 79 7.42 1.42 0.74
N VAL A 80 8.65 1.47 1.24
CA VAL A 80 9.65 0.42 1.01
C VAL A 80 10.07 -0.12 2.36
N GLU A 81 9.98 -1.45 2.50
CA GLU A 81 10.34 -2.19 3.72
C GLU A 81 11.41 -3.20 3.34
N LEU A 82 12.52 -3.20 4.08
CA LEU A 82 13.69 -4.02 3.81
C LEU A 82 13.69 -5.22 4.75
N LYS A 83 14.18 -6.34 4.23
CA LYS A 83 14.50 -7.56 4.99
C LYS A 83 15.81 -8.13 4.50
N ALA A 84 16.54 -8.81 5.39
CA ALA A 84 17.74 -9.57 5.06
C ALA A 84 17.61 -11.01 5.58
N LEU A 85 16.61 -11.74 5.05
CA LEU A 85 16.16 -13.03 5.59
C LEU A 85 16.22 -14.14 4.54
N ARG A 86 16.35 -15.40 5.00
CA ARG A 86 16.30 -16.56 4.09
C ARG A 86 15.00 -16.60 3.27
N GLU A 87 13.88 -16.27 3.89
CA GLU A 87 12.56 -16.30 3.26
C GLU A 87 11.64 -15.21 3.84
N LEU A 88 10.74 -14.69 3.00
CA LEU A 88 9.69 -13.76 3.41
C LEU A 88 8.44 -14.52 3.87
N THR A 89 7.98 -14.26 5.09
CA THR A 89 6.77 -14.84 5.67
C THR A 89 5.53 -13.97 5.42
N GLY A 90 4.35 -14.49 5.78
CA GLY A 90 3.10 -13.72 5.73
C GLY A 90 3.07 -12.52 6.69
N GLU A 91 3.86 -12.57 7.76
CA GLU A 91 3.95 -11.49 8.75
C GLU A 91 4.59 -10.24 8.15
N HIS A 92 5.68 -10.39 7.38
CA HIS A 92 6.33 -9.26 6.69
C HIS A 92 5.36 -8.59 5.69
N ARG A 93 4.58 -9.37 4.96
CA ARG A 93 3.57 -8.84 4.03
C ARG A 93 2.45 -8.10 4.78
N SER A 94 2.03 -8.65 5.92
CA SER A 94 1.01 -8.03 6.79
C SER A 94 1.50 -6.72 7.39
N GLN A 95 2.78 -6.61 7.75
CA GLN A 95 3.41 -5.37 8.21
C GLN A 95 3.26 -4.26 7.17
N VAL A 96 3.65 -4.53 5.92
CA VAL A 96 3.52 -3.56 4.81
C VAL A 96 2.05 -3.18 4.58
N LEU A 97 1.13 -4.14 4.58
CA LEU A 97 -0.31 -3.86 4.45
C LEU A 97 -0.84 -2.95 5.56
N ASN A 98 -0.35 -3.11 6.79
CA ASN A 98 -0.74 -2.24 7.91
C ASN A 98 -0.22 -0.82 7.72
N TYR A 99 0.99 -0.63 7.20
CA TYR A 99 1.50 0.69 6.84
C TYR A 99 0.67 1.35 5.74
N LEU A 100 0.30 0.60 4.70
CA LEU A 100 -0.57 1.11 3.63
C LEU A 100 -1.94 1.55 4.17
N LYS A 101 -2.54 0.75 5.06
CA LYS A 101 -3.82 1.11 5.71
C LYS A 101 -3.70 2.34 6.61
N ALA A 102 -2.62 2.45 7.38
CA ALA A 102 -2.42 3.56 8.32
C ALA A 102 -2.14 4.89 7.60
N THR A 103 -1.44 4.84 6.47
CA THR A 103 -1.05 6.03 5.69
C THR A 103 -2.04 6.40 4.60
N GLY A 104 -2.91 5.47 4.18
CA GLY A 104 -3.74 5.63 2.99
C GLY A 104 -2.98 5.47 1.68
N LEU A 105 -1.69 5.10 1.73
CA LEU A 105 -0.90 4.79 0.55
C LEU A 105 -1.33 3.46 -0.08
N ARG A 106 -1.11 3.33 -1.39
CA ARG A 106 -1.65 2.21 -2.18
C ARG A 106 -0.63 1.16 -2.56
N LEU A 107 0.66 1.48 -2.52
CA LEU A 107 1.75 0.60 -2.95
C LEU A 107 2.84 0.51 -1.90
N GLY A 108 3.19 -0.73 -1.54
CA GLY A 108 4.39 -1.06 -0.77
C GLY A 108 5.32 -1.97 -1.58
N LEU A 109 6.62 -1.81 -1.40
CA LEU A 109 7.66 -2.68 -1.92
C LEU A 109 8.33 -3.39 -0.74
N LEU A 110 8.12 -4.70 -0.64
CA LEU A 110 8.82 -5.53 0.33
C LEU A 110 10.08 -6.10 -0.33
N VAL A 111 11.23 -5.60 0.10
CA VAL A 111 12.53 -5.94 -0.45
C VAL A 111 13.21 -6.95 0.45
N ASN A 112 13.74 -8.05 -0.12
CA ASN A 112 14.57 -9.00 0.61
C ASN A 112 15.96 -9.11 -0.02
N PHE A 113 16.98 -8.70 0.73
CA PHE A 113 18.40 -8.82 0.41
C PHE A 113 19.05 -10.11 0.97
N GLY A 114 18.25 -11.07 1.44
CA GLY A 114 18.74 -12.33 2.00
C GLY A 114 19.47 -13.24 1.00
N CYS A 115 19.77 -14.47 1.44
CA CYS A 115 20.71 -15.39 0.78
C CYS A 115 20.24 -16.04 -0.53
N ASN A 116 19.31 -15.42 -1.26
CA ASN A 116 18.92 -15.84 -2.60
C ASN A 116 20.00 -15.40 -3.62
N GLN A 117 19.95 -15.93 -4.84
CA GLN A 117 20.86 -15.53 -5.94
C GLN A 117 20.68 -14.05 -6.38
N LYS A 118 19.56 -13.42 -6.00
CA LYS A 118 19.23 -12.03 -6.31
C LYS A 118 18.36 -11.44 -5.20
N ALA A 119 18.42 -10.11 -5.05
CA ALA A 119 17.42 -9.39 -4.28
C ALA A 119 16.01 -9.67 -4.82
N VAL A 120 15.04 -9.84 -3.92
CA VAL A 120 13.63 -10.05 -4.25
C VAL A 120 12.87 -8.79 -3.93
N VAL A 121 11.99 -8.34 -4.84
CA VAL A 121 11.10 -7.20 -4.60
C VAL A 121 9.66 -7.66 -4.83
N GLU A 122 8.88 -7.74 -3.75
CA GLU A 122 7.45 -8.02 -3.81
C GLU A 122 6.64 -6.72 -3.81
N ARG A 123 5.76 -6.57 -4.78
CA ARG A 123 4.84 -5.43 -4.87
C ARG A 123 3.55 -5.77 -4.15
N ILE A 124 3.26 -5.04 -3.08
CA ILE A 124 2.05 -5.20 -2.28
C ILE A 124 1.12 -4.02 -2.58
N ILE A 125 -0.04 -4.31 -3.16
CA ILE A 125 -1.03 -3.29 -3.54
C ILE A 125 -2.22 -3.37 -2.61
N LEU A 126 -2.50 -2.27 -1.91
CA LEU A 126 -3.75 -2.11 -1.19
C LEU A 126 -4.79 -1.54 -2.15
N TRP A 127 -5.53 -2.43 -2.81
CA TRP A 127 -6.72 -2.05 -3.56
C TRP A 127 -7.74 -1.51 -2.57
N CYS A 128 -8.28 -0.31 -2.86
CA CYS A 128 -9.24 0.40 -2.03
C CYS A 128 -10.18 -0.58 -1.32
N VAL A 129 -10.05 -0.69 0.00
CA VAL A 129 -11.07 -1.36 0.82
C VAL A 129 -12.28 -0.43 0.71
N ARG A 130 -13.25 -0.81 -0.12
CA ARG A 130 -14.56 -0.13 -0.19
C ARG A 130 -15.02 0.06 1.25
N VAL A 131 -15.02 1.29 1.73
CA VAL A 131 -15.76 1.63 2.95
C VAL A 131 -17.21 1.42 2.57
N PHE A 132 -17.76 0.25 2.89
CA PHE A 132 -19.19 0.02 2.80
C PHE A 132 -19.85 0.94 3.80
N ARG A 133 -20.24 2.12 3.35
CA ARG A 133 -21.08 3.02 4.13
C ARG A 133 -22.48 2.43 4.07
N VAL A 134 -22.87 1.69 5.11
CA VAL A 134 -24.24 1.22 5.27
C VAL A 134 -25.12 2.46 5.49
N PHE A 135 -25.91 2.82 4.48
CA PHE A 135 -26.96 3.83 4.63
C PHE A 135 -28.19 3.17 5.25
N ARG A 136 -28.64 3.66 6.41
CA ARG A 136 -29.99 3.38 6.91
C ARG A 136 -30.96 4.35 6.21
N GLY A 137 -31.71 3.87 5.22
CA GLY A 137 -32.83 4.61 4.65
C GLY A 137 -34.09 4.50 5.51
N PRO A 138 -35.04 5.45 5.44
CA PRO A 138 -36.33 5.32 6.11
C PRO A 138 -37.11 4.12 5.56
N GLN A 139 -37.74 3.34 6.43
CA GLN A 139 -38.48 2.11 6.10
C GLN A 139 -39.71 2.33 5.19
N ALA A 140 -40.10 3.59 4.96
CA ALA A 140 -41.30 3.98 4.22
C ALA A 140 -41.23 3.75 2.68
N TRP A 141 -40.08 3.39 2.12
CA TRP A 141 -39.90 3.31 0.67
C TRP A 141 -40.11 1.90 0.07
N PHE A 142 -40.20 0.84 0.87
CA PHE A 142 -40.34 -0.55 0.37
C PHE A 142 -41.18 -1.43 1.32
N PRO A 143 -42.51 -1.46 1.17
CA PRO A 143 -43.40 -2.19 2.10
C PRO A 143 -43.43 -3.71 1.92
N GLU A 144 -42.85 -4.26 0.85
CA GLU A 144 -42.97 -5.70 0.51
C GLU A 144 -41.78 -6.59 0.92
N PHE A 145 -40.73 -6.03 1.55
CA PHE A 145 -39.56 -6.82 1.95
C PHE A 145 -39.44 -6.96 3.48
N PRO A 146 -39.66 -8.17 4.04
CA PRO A 146 -39.39 -8.41 5.44
C PRO A 146 -37.89 -8.61 5.64
N LEU A 147 -37.29 -7.77 6.49
CA LEU A 147 -35.91 -7.80 6.99
C LEU A 147 -34.81 -7.30 6.02
N VAL A 148 -34.44 -6.03 6.21
CA VAL A 148 -33.15 -5.38 5.91
C VAL A 148 -32.54 -5.70 4.54
N ALA A 149 -33.04 -5.03 3.50
CA ALA A 149 -32.32 -4.93 2.24
C ALA A 149 -31.11 -3.99 2.39
N TYR A 150 -29.90 -4.53 2.28
CA TYR A 150 -28.66 -3.74 2.19
C TYR A 150 -28.41 -3.40 0.73
N PHE A 151 -28.56 -2.13 0.36
CA PHE A 151 -28.18 -1.66 -0.98
C PHE A 151 -26.71 -1.22 -0.98
N VAL A 152 -25.91 -1.86 -1.84
CA VAL A 152 -24.53 -1.47 -2.13
C VAL A 152 -24.56 -0.54 -3.35
N PHE A 153 -24.36 0.76 -3.14
CA PHE A 153 -24.26 1.72 -4.24
C PHE A 153 -22.80 1.94 -4.65
N ASP A 154 -22.52 1.71 -5.93
CA ASP A 154 -21.24 2.01 -6.58
C ASP A 154 -21.29 3.43 -7.18
N LEU A 155 -20.47 4.35 -6.66
CA LEU A 155 -20.39 5.73 -7.17
C LEU A 155 -19.75 5.81 -8.58
N HIS A 156 -19.13 4.74 -9.09
CA HIS A 156 -18.71 4.67 -10.49
C HIS A 156 -19.83 4.21 -11.44
N GLN A 157 -21.02 3.85 -10.93
CA GLN A 157 -22.23 3.56 -11.70
C GLN A 157 -23.33 4.62 -11.57
N CYS A 158 -23.03 5.87 -11.22
CA CYS A 158 -24.06 6.93 -11.22
C CYS A 158 -24.74 7.14 -12.59
N HIS A 159 -24.11 6.76 -13.71
CA HIS A 159 -24.75 6.84 -15.03
C HIS A 159 -25.80 5.76 -15.30
N VAL A 160 -25.78 4.63 -14.57
CA VAL A 160 -26.75 3.53 -14.79
C VAL A 160 -28.01 3.74 -13.94
N ILE A 161 -27.88 4.37 -12.77
CA ILE A 161 -28.99 4.59 -11.85
C ILE A 161 -29.84 5.82 -12.22
N LEU A 162 -29.25 6.87 -12.80
CA LEU A 162 -30.04 8.01 -13.30
C LEU A 162 -31.04 7.59 -14.39
N LYS A 163 -30.68 6.62 -15.25
CA LYS A 163 -31.60 6.08 -16.27
C LYS A 163 -32.76 5.24 -15.71
N TRP A 164 -32.67 4.76 -14.47
CA TRP A 164 -33.74 4.00 -13.82
C TRP A 164 -34.74 4.92 -13.11
N LEU A 165 -34.30 6.08 -12.61
CA LEU A 165 -35.18 7.08 -11.99
C LEU A 165 -36.02 7.86 -13.01
N ASP A 166 -35.51 8.08 -14.23
CA ASP A 166 -36.26 8.77 -15.30
C ASP A 166 -37.34 7.92 -15.98
N ARG A 167 -37.51 6.64 -15.61
CA ARG A 167 -38.61 5.77 -16.09
C ARG A 167 -39.74 5.57 -15.08
N LEU A 168 -39.67 6.25 -13.93
CA LEU A 168 -40.71 6.24 -12.90
C LEU A 168 -41.23 7.65 -12.60
N ALA A 169 -41.13 8.56 -13.57
CA ALA A 169 -41.87 9.84 -13.60
C ALA A 169 -42.89 9.81 -14.75
#